data_AF-A0A954IK34-F1
#
_entry.id   AF-A0A954IK34-F1
#
_cell.length_a   1.000
_cell.length_b   1.000
_cell.length_c   1.000
_cell.angle_alpha   90.00
_cell.angle_beta   90.00
_cell.angle_gamma   90.00
#
_symmetry.space_group_name_H-M   'P 1'
#
loop_
_entity.id
_entity.type
_entity.pdbx_description
1 polymer ?
#
loop_
_entity_poly.entity_id
_entity_poly.type
_entity_poly.pdbx_seq_one_letter_code
_entity_poly.pdbx_strand_id
1 'polypeptide(L)'
;MKLAYLTEVAALMAAHGRILIERGVEPSNRVISDYYILNRNRFNRWMRELTDLEAGIPVRDPLEMIGLPPRRPQVRGLAETIIVNEMLIRLWTILMMARDRFHNQDLVRPVVHNVHLG
;
A
#
# COMPACT_ATOMS: atom_id res chain seq x y z
N MET A 1 12.48 2.32 -4.41
CA MET A 1 11.95 3.38 -3.51
C MET A 1 12.30 2.98 -2.08
N LYS A 2 12.88 3.87 -1.25
CA LYS A 2 13.27 3.51 0.12
C LYS A 2 12.01 3.37 1.00
N LEU A 3 11.85 2.26 1.72
CA LEU A 3 10.70 2.02 2.61
C LEU A 3 10.49 3.16 3.62
N ALA A 4 11.57 3.77 4.11
CA ALA A 4 11.52 4.94 5.00
C ALA A 4 10.67 6.10 4.45
N TYR A 5 10.71 6.33 3.13
CA TYR A 5 9.90 7.38 2.50
C TYR A 5 8.39 7.10 2.64
N LEU A 6 7.96 5.84 2.51
CA LEU A 6 6.56 5.47 2.69
C LEU A 6 6.12 5.68 4.14
N THR A 7 6.99 5.39 5.10
CA THR A 7 6.75 5.63 6.52
C THR A 7 6.61 7.12 6.81
N GLU A 8 7.46 7.96 6.24
CA GLU A 8 7.38 9.42 6.35
C GLU A 8 6.08 9.97 5.76
N VAL A 9 5.70 9.50 4.56
CA VAL A 9 4.42 9.89 3.93
C VAL A 9 3.24 9.46 4.80
N ALA A 10 3.25 8.25 5.36
CA ALA A 10 2.21 7.80 6.27
C ALA A 10 2.16 8.68 7.53
N ALA A 11 3.30 9.04 8.11
CA ALA A 11 3.35 9.94 9.26
C ALA A 11 2.75 11.32 8.95
N LEU A 12 3.09 11.91 7.80
CA LEU A 12 2.53 13.18 7.34
C LEU A 12 1.01 13.09 7.11
N MET A 13 0.55 12.02 6.47
CA MET A 13 -0.89 11.77 6.28
C MET A 13 -1.63 11.63 7.61
N ALA A 14 -1.03 10.98 8.60
CA ALA A 14 -1.65 10.83 9.92
C ALA A 14 -1.69 12.17 10.67
N ALA A 15 -0.58 12.92 10.65
CA ALA A 15 -0.47 14.21 11.33
C ALA A 15 -1.37 15.29 10.71
N HIS A 16 -1.54 15.28 9.39
CA HIS A 16 -2.29 16.30 8.64
C HIS A 16 -3.59 15.78 8.02
N GLY A 17 -4.05 14.59 8.42
CA GLY A 17 -5.21 13.91 7.84
C GLY A 17 -6.50 14.72 7.96
N ARG A 18 -6.64 15.54 8.99
CA ARG A 18 -7.77 16.46 9.17
C ARG A 18 -7.95 17.40 7.97
N ILE A 19 -6.86 17.96 7.43
CA ILE A 19 -6.91 18.84 6.26
C ILE A 19 -7.42 18.07 5.04
N LEU A 20 -7.05 16.80 4.91
CA LEU A 20 -7.50 15.93 3.82
C LEU A 20 -9.00 15.60 3.92
N ILE A 21 -9.52 15.48 5.15
CA ILE A 21 -10.93 15.19 5.42
C ILE A 21 -11.80 16.44 5.20
N GLU A 22 -11.35 17.60 5.67
CA GLU A 22 -12.16 18.83 5.68
C GLU A 22 -12.06 19.62 4.36
N ARG A 23 -10.99 19.44 3.58
CA ARG A 23 -10.87 20.12 2.27
C ARG A 23 -11.88 19.54 1.28
N GLY A 24 -12.70 20.41 0.71
CA GLY A 24 -13.66 20.08 -0.34
C GLY A 24 -13.07 19.71 -1.71
N VAL A 25 -11.75 19.44 -1.81
CA VAL A 25 -11.16 18.92 -3.05
C VAL A 25 -11.49 17.44 -3.15
N GLU A 26 -12.23 17.07 -4.17
CA GLU A 26 -12.62 15.69 -4.42
C GLU A 26 -11.47 14.88 -5.03
N PRO A 27 -11.17 13.67 -4.51
CA PRO A 27 -10.25 12.78 -5.19
C PRO A 27 -10.82 12.42 -6.56
N SER A 28 -10.01 12.54 -7.61
CA SER A 28 -10.49 12.20 -8.95
C SER A 28 -10.78 10.69 -9.06
N ASN A 29 -11.74 10.32 -9.92
CA ASN A 29 -12.03 8.92 -10.22
C ASN A 29 -10.78 8.14 -10.66
N ARG A 30 -9.83 8.81 -11.31
CA ARG A 30 -8.53 8.22 -11.66
C ARG A 30 -7.74 7.81 -10.42
N VAL A 31 -7.63 8.68 -9.41
CA VAL A 31 -6.93 8.36 -8.15
C VAL A 31 -7.57 7.17 -7.44
N ILE A 32 -8.91 7.12 -7.42
CA ILE A 32 -9.66 6.02 -6.80
C ILE A 32 -9.45 4.70 -7.57
N SER A 33 -9.46 4.75 -8.91
CA SER A 33 -9.19 3.59 -9.76
C SER A 33 -7.75 3.10 -9.61
N ASP A 34 -6.78 4.02 -9.65
CA ASP A 34 -5.36 3.72 -9.47
C ASP A 34 -5.11 3.08 -8.10
N TYR A 35 -5.79 3.53 -7.04
CA TYR A 35 -5.75 2.89 -5.73
C TYR A 35 -6.14 1.41 -5.81
N TYR A 36 -7.27 1.08 -6.44
CA TYR A 36 -7.71 -0.32 -6.59
C TYR A 36 -6.70 -1.16 -7.38
N ILE A 37 -6.30 -0.69 -8.55
CA ILE A 37 -5.39 -1.41 -9.46
C ILE A 37 -4.05 -1.67 -8.77
N LEU A 38 -3.46 -0.64 -8.14
CA LEU A 38 -2.16 -0.75 -7.50
C LEU A 38 -2.19 -1.67 -6.27
N ASN A 39 -3.29 -1.70 -5.51
CA ASN A 39 -3.43 -2.63 -4.39
C ASN A 39 -3.56 -4.07 -4.87
N ARG A 40 -4.43 -4.34 -5.84
CA ARG A 40 -4.61 -5.69 -6.39
C ARG A 40 -3.34 -6.22 -7.04
N ASN A 41 -2.63 -5.39 -7.81
CA ASN A 41 -1.36 -5.78 -8.42
C ASN A 41 -0.28 -6.07 -7.38
N ARG A 42 -0.21 -5.30 -6.28
CA ARG A 42 0.72 -5.56 -5.18
C ARG A 42 0.39 -6.85 -4.46
N PHE A 43 -0.86 -7.07 -4.10
CA PHE A 43 -1.31 -8.30 -3.47
C PHE A 43 -0.95 -9.54 -4.31
N ASN A 44 -1.31 -9.54 -5.59
CA ASN A 44 -0.97 -10.63 -6.51
C ASN A 44 0.54 -10.86 -6.65
N ARG A 45 1.34 -9.80 -6.51
CA ARG A 45 2.80 -9.91 -6.54
C ARG A 45 3.33 -10.51 -5.23
N TRP A 46 2.85 -10.05 -4.08
CA TRP A 46 3.25 -10.58 -2.78
C TRP A 46 2.85 -12.04 -2.61
N MET A 47 1.65 -12.44 -3.06
CA MET A 47 1.24 -13.84 -3.03
C MET A 47 2.20 -14.73 -3.84
N ARG A 48 2.62 -14.29 -5.03
CA ARG A 48 3.62 -15.02 -5.81
C ARG A 48 4.98 -15.09 -5.09
N GLU A 49 5.46 -13.98 -4.56
CA GLU A 49 6.73 -13.93 -3.83
C GLU A 49 6.69 -14.81 -2.55
N LEU A 50 5.55 -14.88 -1.86
CA LEU A 50 5.35 -15.77 -0.71
C LEU A 50 5.34 -17.24 -1.12
N THR A 51 4.64 -17.59 -2.21
CA THR A 51 4.65 -18.95 -2.75
C THR A 51 6.04 -19.39 -3.19
N ASP A 52 6.81 -18.50 -3.82
CA ASP A 52 8.19 -18.79 -4.20
C ASP A 52 9.06 -19.06 -2.96
N LEU A 53 8.92 -18.24 -1.90
CA LEU A 53 9.62 -18.45 -0.63
C LEU A 53 9.26 -19.77 0.05
N GLU A 54 7.96 -20.13 0.07
CA GLU A 54 7.49 -21.40 0.62
C GLU A 54 8.05 -22.61 -0.16
N ALA A 55 8.18 -22.47 -1.49
CA ALA A 55 8.77 -23.49 -2.36
C ALA A 55 10.31 -23.54 -2.31
N GLY A 56 10.96 -22.69 -1.50
CA GLY A 56 12.42 -22.58 -1.43
C GLY A 56 13.05 -22.00 -2.69
N ILE A 57 12.26 -21.33 -3.54
CA ILE A 57 12.74 -20.62 -4.72
C ILE A 57 13.26 -19.26 -4.24
N PRO A 58 14.53 -18.91 -4.52
CA PRO A 58 15.08 -17.62 -4.11
C PRO A 58 14.30 -16.49 -4.81
N VAL A 59 13.77 -15.58 -4.02
CA VAL A 59 13.14 -14.35 -4.51
C VAL A 59 14.23 -13.48 -5.13
N ARG A 60 14.01 -13.02 -6.36
CA ARG A 60 14.96 -12.20 -7.12
C ARG A 60 15.32 -10.91 -6.36
N ASP A 61 16.39 -10.92 -5.59
CA ASP A 61 16.99 -9.70 -5.07
C ASP A 61 17.73 -9.01 -6.23
N PRO A 62 17.49 -7.72 -6.52
CA PRO A 62 18.31 -6.97 -7.48
C PRO A 62 19.82 -7.04 -7.18
N LEU A 63 20.21 -7.28 -5.92
CA LEU A 63 21.59 -7.51 -5.51
C LEU A 63 22.12 -8.87 -5.99
N GLU A 64 21.28 -9.91 -6.06
CA GLU A 64 21.66 -11.21 -6.63
C GLU A 64 21.92 -11.09 -8.14
N MET A 65 21.22 -10.20 -8.84
CA MET A 65 21.47 -9.94 -10.27
C MET A 65 22.86 -9.34 -10.55
N ILE A 66 23.51 -8.75 -9.54
CA ILE A 66 24.87 -8.22 -9.61
C ILE A 66 25.87 -9.05 -8.79
N GLY A 67 25.50 -10.28 -8.40
CA GLY A 67 26.37 -11.23 -7.72
C GLY A 67 26.66 -10.91 -6.26
N LEU A 68 25.89 -10.01 -5.63
CA LEU A 68 26.04 -9.67 -4.22
C LEU A 68 25.08 -10.51 -3.37
N PRO A 69 25.52 -11.04 -2.21
CA PRO A 69 24.63 -11.72 -1.29
C PRO A 69 23.57 -10.74 -0.76
N PRO A 70 22.32 -11.19 -0.59
CA PRO A 70 21.26 -10.34 -0.06
C PRO A 70 21.64 -9.83 1.33
N ARG A 71 21.43 -8.52 1.57
CA ARG A 71 21.82 -7.87 2.85
C ARG A 71 21.00 -8.34 4.05
N ARG A 72 19.84 -8.97 3.83
CA ARG A 72 18.89 -9.44 4.85
C ARG A 72 18.19 -10.71 4.37
N PRO A 73 17.65 -11.55 5.27
CA PRO A 73 16.81 -12.67 4.88
C PRO A 73 15.65 -12.23 3.98
N GLN A 74 15.41 -12.93 2.88
CA GLN A 74 14.40 -12.56 1.87
C GLN A 74 12.99 -12.44 2.48
N VAL A 75 12.62 -13.38 3.37
CA VAL A 75 11.36 -13.34 4.13
C VAL A 75 11.20 -12.04 4.91
N ARG A 76 12.26 -11.57 5.58
CA ARG A 76 12.23 -10.33 6.35
C ARG A 76 12.05 -9.12 5.42
N GLY A 77 12.75 -9.08 4.29
CA GLY A 77 12.62 -8.00 3.31
C GLY A 77 11.22 -7.91 2.72
N LEU A 78 10.60 -9.06 2.42
CA LEU A 78 9.21 -9.12 1.95
C LEU A 78 8.23 -8.66 3.03
N ALA A 79 8.36 -9.17 4.27
CA ALA A 79 7.52 -8.77 5.38
C ALA A 79 7.60 -7.26 5.68
N GLU A 80 8.81 -6.68 5.71
CA GLU A 80 9.01 -5.23 5.88
C GLU A 80 8.30 -4.46 4.76
N THR A 81 8.37 -4.95 3.52
CA THR A 81 7.71 -4.31 2.38
C THR A 81 6.19 -4.38 2.48
N ILE A 82 5.63 -5.53 2.83
CA ILE A 82 4.18 -5.72 3.02
C ILE A 82 3.68 -4.77 4.11
N ILE A 83 4.28 -4.82 5.31
CA ILE A 83 3.84 -4.03 6.46
C ILE A 83 3.86 -2.52 6.16
N VAL A 84 4.96 -2.02 5.58
CA VAL A 84 5.11 -0.58 5.30
C VAL A 84 4.12 -0.11 4.23
N ASN A 85 3.88 -0.91 3.18
CA ASN A 85 2.89 -0.56 2.17
C ASN A 85 1.47 -0.61 2.75
N GLU A 86 1.13 -1.69 3.46
CA GLU A 86 -0.19 -1.87 4.09
C GLU A 86 -0.52 -0.75 5.07
N MET A 87 0.46 -0.28 5.85
CA MET A 87 0.27 0.84 6.76
C MET A 87 -0.18 2.11 6.02
N LEU A 88 0.49 2.45 4.91
CA LEU A 88 0.12 3.62 4.10
C LEU A 88 -1.25 3.45 3.44
N ILE A 89 -1.51 2.26 2.89
CA ILE A 89 -2.77 1.93 2.22
C ILE A 89 -3.94 2.08 3.20
N ARG A 90 -3.84 1.46 4.38
CA ARG A 90 -4.87 1.51 5.42
C ARG A 90 -5.11 2.93 5.92
N LEU A 91 -4.05 3.72 6.09
CA LEU A 91 -4.19 5.11 6.48
C LEU A 91 -4.92 5.92 5.41
N TRP A 92 -4.55 5.75 4.14
CA TRP A 92 -5.27 6.39 3.02
C TRP A 92 -6.74 5.99 3.02
N THR A 93 -7.04 4.69 3.18
CA THR A 93 -8.41 4.18 3.26
C THR A 93 -9.22 4.87 4.35
N ILE A 94 -8.69 4.92 5.58
CA ILE A 94 -9.37 5.52 6.73
C ILE A 94 -9.65 6.99 6.48
N LEU A 95 -8.66 7.74 5.96
CA LEU A 95 -8.82 9.16 5.69
C LEU A 95 -9.86 9.42 4.59
N MET A 96 -9.87 8.63 3.52
CA MET A 96 -10.88 8.77 2.47
C MET A 96 -12.28 8.39 2.93
N MET A 97 -12.41 7.33 3.73
CA MET A 97 -13.71 6.97 4.33
C MET A 97 -14.20 8.05 5.31
N ALA A 98 -13.30 8.67 6.08
CA ALA A 98 -13.63 9.77 6.95
C ALA A 98 -14.06 11.02 6.17
N ARG A 99 -13.38 11.32 5.05
CA ARG A 99 -13.76 12.38 4.11
C ARG A 99 -15.15 12.15 3.52
N ASP A 100 -15.42 10.96 2.97
CA ASP A 100 -16.73 10.59 2.43
C ASP A 100 -17.84 10.83 3.47
N ARG A 101 -17.61 10.43 4.72
CA ARG A 101 -18.54 10.70 5.84
C ARG A 101 -18.69 12.20 6.13
N PHE A 102 -17.59 12.95 6.16
CA PHE A 102 -17.60 14.39 6.46
C PHE A 102 -18.38 15.19 5.42
N HIS A 103 -18.25 14.84 4.14
CA HIS A 103 -18.94 15.51 3.03
C HIS A 103 -20.27 14.85 2.64
N ASN A 104 -20.71 13.81 3.35
CA ASN A 104 -21.92 13.03 3.03
C ASN A 104 -21.92 12.49 1.58
N GLN A 105 -20.78 11.96 1.15
CA GLN A 105 -20.53 11.33 -0.16
C GLN A 105 -20.25 9.83 0.01
N ASP A 106 -20.32 9.06 -1.07
CA ASP A 106 -19.99 7.63 -1.08
C ASP A 106 -19.10 7.26 -2.29
N LEU A 107 -18.04 8.03 -2.49
CA LEU A 107 -17.18 7.92 -3.68
C LEU A 107 -16.13 6.81 -3.52
N VAL A 108 -15.50 6.73 -2.36
CA VAL A 108 -14.36 5.86 -2.11
C VAL A 108 -14.78 4.57 -1.41
N ARG A 109 -15.82 4.61 -0.58
CA ARG A 109 -16.34 3.43 0.15
C ARG A 109 -16.59 2.20 -0.76
N PRO A 110 -17.24 2.31 -1.94
CA PRO A 110 -17.51 1.15 -2.77
C PRO A 110 -16.23 0.48 -3.28
N VAL A 111 -15.20 1.27 -3.58
CA VAL A 111 -13.92 0.77 -4.08
C VAL A 111 -13.08 0.16 -2.97
N VAL A 112 -13.07 0.79 -1.79
CA VAL A 112 -12.36 0.28 -0.61
C VAL A 112 -12.87 -1.09 -0.16
N HIS A 113 -14.20 -1.28 -0.20
CA HIS A 113 -14.81 -2.56 0.19
C HIS A 113 -14.31 -3.71 -0.68
N ASN A 114 -14.18 -3.48 -1.98
CA ASN A 114 -13.68 -4.47 -2.94
C ASN A 114 -12.19 -4.79 -2.80
N VAL A 115 -11.38 -3.89 -2.23
CA VAL A 115 -9.95 -4.15 -1.98
C VAL A 115 -9.74 -5.07 -0.77
N HIS A 116 -10.61 -5.01 0.24
CA HIS A 116 -10.45 -5.77 1.49
C HIS A 116 -11.14 -7.15 1.49
N LEU A 117 -11.98 -7.44 0.49
CA LEU A 117 -12.64 -8.73 0.29
C LEU A 117 -11.93 -9.64 -0.73
N GLY A 118 -10.81 -9.17 -1.30
CA GLY A 118 -9.98 -9.94 -2.22
C GLY A 118 -9.15 -11.00 -1.53
#